data_AF-A0A9E8RXP6-F1
#
_entry.id   AF-A0A9E8RXP6-F1
#
_cell.length_a   1.000
_cell.length_b   1.000
_cell.length_c   1.000
_cell.angle_alpha   90.00
_cell.angle_beta   90.00
_cell.angle_gamma   90.00
#
_symmetry.space_group_name_H-M   'P 1'
#
loop_
_entity.id
_entity.type
_entity.pdbx_description
1 polymer ?
#
loop_
_entity_poly.entity_id
_entity_poly.type
_entity_poly.pdbx_seq_one_letter_code
_entity_poly.pdbx_strand_id
1 'polypeptide(L)'
;MRYETEKRFFAATKTGYDLETLLIYSVEQLNDHLKNNDLPNQGSFQMDVGYAIFETVDESEEEKTIRLDCYTFNGGKHSVWITFDQRTNRIIGWNEI
;
A
#
# COMPACT_ATOMS: atom_id res chain seq x y z
N MET A 1 20.09 24.11 17.84
CA MET A 1 19.04 24.43 16.83
C MET A 1 19.31 23.79 15.46
N ARG A 2 20.44 24.02 14.76
CA ARG A 2 20.69 23.37 13.44
C ARG A 2 20.58 21.83 13.43
N TYR A 3 21.18 21.17 14.42
CA TYR A 3 21.22 19.71 14.53
C TYR A 3 19.84 19.05 14.75
N GLU A 4 18.91 19.73 15.42
CA GLU A 4 17.54 19.22 15.62
C GLU A 4 16.70 19.35 14.36
N THR A 5 16.89 20.43 13.60
CA THR A 5 16.22 20.63 12.30
C THR A 5 16.69 19.58 11.28
N GLU A 6 17.98 19.30 11.21
CA GLU A 6 18.55 18.26 10.34
C GLU A 6 18.01 16.87 10.70
N LYS A 7 17.97 16.51 11.99
CA LYS A 7 17.39 15.24 12.45
C LYS A 7 15.92 15.07 12.05
N ARG A 8 15.11 16.12 12.18
CA ARG A 8 13.70 16.10 11.77
C ARG A 8 13.55 15.94 10.26
N PHE A 9 14.41 16.60 9.49
CA PHE A 9 14.44 16.45 8.04
C PHE A 9 14.78 15.01 7.64
N PHE A 10 15.88 14.45 8.15
CA PHE A 10 16.28 13.07 7.83
C PHE A 10 15.24 12.04 8.29
N ALA A 11 14.61 12.24 9.44
CA ALA A 11 13.52 11.38 9.91
C ALA A 11 12.32 11.43 8.96
N ALA A 12 11.89 12.62 8.54
CA ALA A 12 10.78 12.77 7.60
C ALA A 12 11.10 12.17 6.21
N THR A 13 12.31 12.40 5.69
CA THR A 13 12.75 11.81 4.42
C THR A 13 12.81 10.29 4.49
N LYS A 14 13.33 9.73 5.60
CA LYS A 14 13.35 8.28 5.81
C LYS A 14 11.94 7.71 5.87
N THR A 15 11.04 8.33 6.63
CA THR A 15 9.64 7.89 6.69
C THR A 15 8.95 7.92 5.33
N GLY A 16 9.22 8.93 4.50
CA GLY A 16 8.71 9.00 3.13
C GLY A 16 9.22 7.84 2.26
N TYR A 17 10.53 7.59 2.29
CA TYR A 17 11.13 6.47 1.56
C TYR A 17 10.61 5.10 2.03
N ASP A 18 10.49 4.90 3.35
CA ASP A 18 9.96 3.67 3.94
C ASP A 18 8.49 3.45 3.51
N LEU A 19 7.68 4.52 3.43
CA LEU A 19 6.29 4.46 2.96
C LEU A 19 6.19 4.13 1.46
N GLU A 20 7.00 4.79 0.63
CA GLU A 20 7.04 4.53 -0.82
C GLU A 20 7.46 3.07 -1.08
N THR A 21 8.46 2.58 -0.34
CA THR A 21 8.88 1.18 -0.39
C THR A 21 7.74 0.25 -0.01
N LEU A 22 7.07 0.47 1.13
CA LEU A 22 5.92 -0.35 1.54
C LEU A 22 4.83 -0.38 0.47
N LEU A 23 4.52 0.79 -0.11
CA LEU A 23 3.48 0.91 -1.12
C LEU A 23 3.81 0.08 -2.37
N ILE A 24 5.01 0.25 -2.93
CA ILE A 24 5.42 -0.46 -4.16
C ILE A 24 5.34 -1.97 -3.96
N TYR A 25 5.99 -2.49 -2.91
CA TYR A 25 6.03 -3.93 -2.68
C TYR A 25 4.67 -4.52 -2.31
N SER A 26 3.83 -3.77 -1.59
CA SER A 26 2.48 -4.21 -1.26
C SER A 26 1.59 -4.27 -2.49
N VAL A 27 1.72 -3.29 -3.39
CA VAL A 27 1.00 -3.29 -4.68
C VAL A 27 1.47 -4.45 -5.57
N GLU A 28 2.77 -4.75 -5.61
CA GLU A 28 3.30 -5.90 -6.35
C GLU A 28 2.74 -7.22 -5.83
N GLN A 29 2.80 -7.46 -4.51
CA GLN A 29 2.22 -8.67 -3.91
C GLN A 29 0.72 -8.77 -4.14
N LEU A 30 0.00 -7.66 -4.01
CA LEU A 30 -1.44 -7.60 -4.23
C LEU A 30 -1.80 -7.90 -5.71
N ASN A 31 -1.03 -7.36 -6.66
CA ASN A 31 -1.20 -7.63 -8.08
C ASN A 31 -0.95 -9.10 -8.43
N ASP A 32 0.06 -9.72 -7.82
CA ASP A 32 0.35 -11.14 -8.01
C ASP A 32 -0.78 -12.01 -7.46
N HIS A 33 -1.30 -11.69 -6.28
CA HIS A 33 -2.44 -12.40 -5.70
C HIS A 33 -3.73 -12.24 -6.54
N LEU A 34 -3.98 -11.02 -7.02
CA LEU A 34 -5.13 -10.74 -7.89
C LEU A 34 -5.06 -11.52 -9.21
N LYS A 35 -3.89 -11.60 -9.83
CA LYS A 35 -3.68 -12.38 -11.06
C LYS A 35 -3.89 -13.88 -10.87
N ASN A 36 -3.55 -14.39 -9.69
CA ASN A 36 -3.70 -15.80 -9.34
C ASN A 36 -5.09 -16.14 -8.77
N ASN A 37 -5.97 -15.14 -8.63
CA ASN A 37 -7.31 -15.28 -8.09
C ASN A 37 -7.34 -15.90 -6.67
N ASP A 38 -6.30 -15.60 -5.87
CA ASP A 38 -6.10 -16.16 -4.53
C ASP A 38 -6.08 -15.09 -3.43
N LEU A 39 -6.43 -13.84 -3.78
CA LEU A 39 -6.47 -12.74 -2.81
C LEU A 39 -7.65 -12.92 -1.83
N PRO A 40 -7.41 -13.06 -0.52
CA PRO A 40 -8.47 -13.06 0.49
C PRO A 40 -9.15 -11.69 0.58
N ASN A 41 -10.35 -11.62 1.16
CA ASN A 41 -11.08 -10.35 1.31
C ASN A 41 -10.34 -9.33 2.18
N GLN A 42 -9.50 -9.79 3.10
CA GLN A 42 -8.64 -8.93 3.92
C GLN A 42 -7.34 -9.66 4.24
N GLY A 43 -6.28 -8.91 4.49
CA GLY A 43 -5.00 -9.47 4.87
C GLY A 43 -3.96 -8.41 5.19
N SER A 44 -2.72 -8.85 5.35
CA SER A 44 -1.60 -7.95 5.63
C SER A 44 -0.30 -8.47 5.04
N PHE A 45 0.55 -7.56 4.58
CA PHE A 45 1.91 -7.81 4.15
C PHE A 45 2.88 -7.23 5.17
N GLN A 46 3.81 -8.06 5.66
CA GLN A 46 4.84 -7.65 6.63
C GLN A 46 6.15 -7.43 5.91
N MET A 47 6.86 -6.35 6.25
CA MET A 47 8.14 -5.96 5.67
C MET A 47 9.08 -5.43 6.74
N ASP A 48 10.37 -5.32 6.42
CA ASP A 48 11.38 -4.88 7.40
C ASP A 48 11.16 -3.44 7.91
N VAL A 49 10.51 -2.60 7.10
CA VAL A 49 10.28 -1.17 7.39
C VAL A 49 8.89 -0.88 7.98
N GLY A 50 8.01 -1.88 8.02
CA GLY A 50 6.63 -1.71 8.46
C GLY A 50 5.70 -2.80 7.96
N TYR A 51 4.42 -2.47 7.83
CA TYR A 51 3.41 -3.40 7.34
C TYR A 51 2.36 -2.67 6.52
N ALA A 52 1.71 -3.41 5.63
CA ALA A 52 0.52 -2.96 4.92
C ALA A 52 -0.66 -3.86 5.26
N ILE A 53 -1.84 -3.27 5.37
CA ILE A 53 -3.11 -3.96 5.55
C ILE A 53 -3.93 -3.70 4.30
N PHE A 54 -4.56 -4.73 3.76
CA PHE A 54 -5.48 -4.59 2.64
C PHE A 54 -6.85 -5.15 2.96
N GLU A 55 -7.86 -4.56 2.35
CA GLU A 55 -9.26 -4.95 2.49
C GLU A 55 -10.01 -4.70 1.17
N THR A 56 -10.70 -5.71 0.66
CA THR A 56 -11.63 -5.56 -0.46
C THR A 56 -12.87 -4.84 0.06
N VAL A 57 -13.13 -3.65 -0.45
CA VAL A 57 -14.28 -2.83 -0.02
C VAL A 57 -15.46 -2.93 -0.96
N ASP A 58 -15.20 -3.27 -2.22
CA ASP A 58 -16.22 -3.45 -3.24
C ASP A 58 -15.73 -4.49 -4.25
N GLU A 59 -16.64 -5.35 -4.68
CA GLU A 59 -16.38 -6.43 -5.61
C GLU A 59 -17.61 -6.64 -6.49
N SER A 60 -17.42 -6.42 -7.79
CA SER A 60 -18.38 -6.67 -8.85
C SER A 60 -17.85 -7.75 -9.79
N GLU A 61 -18.59 -8.10 -10.85
CA GLU A 61 -18.08 -9.02 -11.87
C GLU A 61 -16.97 -8.41 -12.73
N GLU A 62 -16.93 -7.07 -12.86
CA GLU A 62 -15.97 -6.38 -13.74
C GLU A 62 -14.79 -5.78 -12.97
N GLU A 63 -15.04 -5.27 -11.77
CA GLU A 63 -14.06 -4.51 -10.99
C GLU A 63 -14.01 -4.96 -9.53
N LYS A 64 -12.83 -4.84 -8.93
CA LYS A 64 -12.57 -5.05 -7.51
C LYS A 64 -11.85 -3.83 -6.96
N THR A 65 -12.39 -3.23 -5.91
CA THR A 65 -11.77 -2.09 -5.22
C THR A 65 -11.20 -2.53 -3.89
N ILE A 66 -9.92 -2.25 -3.70
CA ILE A 66 -9.17 -2.67 -2.52
C ILE A 66 -8.60 -1.44 -1.83
N ARG A 67 -8.85 -1.33 -0.54
CA ARG A 67 -8.13 -0.41 0.34
C ARG A 67 -6.77 -0.99 0.66
N LEU A 68 -5.72 -0.19 0.60
CA LEU A 68 -4.39 -0.53 1.08
C LEU A 68 -3.91 0.56 2.04
N ASP A 69 -3.71 0.20 3.29
CA ASP A 69 -3.17 1.06 4.33
C ASP A 69 -1.75 0.62 4.70
N CYS A 70 -0.76 1.47 4.44
CA CYS A 70 0.65 1.26 4.77
C CYS A 70 1.02 1.98 6.07
N TYR A 71 1.77 1.30 6.93
CA TYR A 71 2.24 1.80 8.23
C TYR A 71 3.73 1.50 8.38
N THR A 72 4.55 2.52 8.58
CA THR A 72 5.99 2.35 8.89
C THR A 72 6.19 2.25 10.40
N PHE A 73 7.25 1.55 10.83
CA PHE A 73 7.61 1.49 12.26
C PHE A 73 8.04 2.85 12.83
N ASN A 74 8.40 3.80 11.96
CA ASN A 74 8.74 5.18 12.32
C ASN A 74 7.50 6.10 12.43
N GLY A 75 6.28 5.55 12.35
CA GLY A 75 5.02 6.27 12.58
C GLY A 75 4.44 6.96 11.35
N GLY A 76 5.01 6.76 10.16
CA GLY A 76 4.40 7.17 8.89
C GLY A 76 3.22 6.29 8.52
N LYS A 77 2.18 6.90 7.94
CA LYS A 77 0.99 6.23 7.43
C LYS A 77 0.68 6.76 6.03
N HIS A 78 0.29 5.88 5.12
CA HIS A 78 -0.24 6.24 3.82
C HIS A 78 -1.35 5.27 3.41
N SER A 79 -2.43 5.77 2.81
CA SER A 79 -3.62 4.98 2.50
C SER A 79 -4.03 5.26 1.06
N VAL A 80 -4.29 4.19 0.31
CA VAL A 80 -4.72 4.27 -1.09
C VAL A 80 -5.86 3.31 -1.39
N TRP A 81 -6.71 3.69 -2.33
CA TRP A 81 -7.65 2.82 -3.03
C TRP A 81 -6.98 2.30 -4.30
N ILE A 82 -7.11 1.00 -4.56
CA ILE A 82 -6.64 0.34 -5.77
C ILE A 82 -7.85 -0.24 -6.48
N THR A 83 -8.04 0.13 -7.74
CA THR A 83 -9.10 -0.44 -8.59
C THR A 83 -8.49 -1.43 -9.56
N PHE A 84 -9.00 -2.65 -9.52
CA PHE A 84 -8.57 -3.76 -10.34
C PHE A 84 -9.69 -4.20 -11.28
N ASP A 85 -9.38 -4.22 -12.58
CA ASP A 85 -10.26 -4.73 -13.61
C ASP A 85 -10.05 -6.24 -13.77
N GLN A 86 -11.09 -7.01 -13.44
CA GLN A 86 -11.09 -8.47 -13.48
C GLN A 86 -11.12 -9.01 -14.91
N ARG A 87 -11.62 -8.24 -15.89
CA ARG A 87 -11.67 -8.65 -17.31
C ARG A 87 -10.30 -8.54 -17.96
N THR A 88 -9.57 -7.46 -17.66
CA THR A 88 -8.23 -7.24 -18.22
C THR A 88 -7.11 -7.76 -17.32
N ASN A 89 -7.44 -8.19 -16.09
CA ASN A 89 -6.52 -8.72 -15.09
C ASN A 89 -5.42 -7.69 -14.75
N ARG A 90 -5.82 -6.42 -14.59
CA ARG A 90 -4.91 -5.27 -14.43
C ARG A 90 -5.46 -4.26 -13.43
N ILE A 91 -4.54 -3.63 -12.71
CA ILE A 91 -4.82 -2.43 -11.93
C ILE A 91 -5.03 -1.26 -12.91
N ILE A 92 -6.18 -0.60 -12.83
CA ILE A 92 -6.59 0.50 -13.72
C ILE A 92 -6.64 1.86 -13.02
N GLY A 93 -6.59 1.88 -11.68
CA GLY A 93 -6.66 3.13 -10.92
C GLY A 93 -6.06 3.03 -9.53
N TRP A 94 -5.55 4.17 -9.06
CA TRP A 94 -5.09 4.40 -7.69
C TRP A 94 -5.62 5.76 -7.19
N ASN A 95 -6.14 5.85 -5.97
CA ASN A 95 -6.57 7.12 -5.38
C ASN A 95 -6.11 7.23 -3.93
N GLU A 96 -5.52 8.36 -3.55
CA GLU A 96 -5.21 8.63 -2.14
C GLU A 96 -6.50 8.87 -1.33
N ILE A 97 -6.47 8.53 -0.03
CA ILE A 97 -7.59 8.68 0.92
C ILE A 97 -7.42 9.92 1.79
#